data_AF-D4CDP4-F1
#
_entry.id   AF-D4CDP4-F1
#
_cell.length_a   1.000
_cell.length_b   1.000
_cell.length_c   1.000
_cell.angle_alpha   90.00
_cell.angle_beta   90.00
_cell.angle_gamma   90.00
#
_symmetry.space_group_name_H-M   'P 1'
#
loop_
_entity.id
_entity.type
_entity.pdbx_description
1 polymer ?
#
loop_
_entity_poly.entity_id
_entity_poly.type
_entity_poly.pdbx_seq_one_letter_code
_entity_poly.pdbx_strand_id
1 'polypeptide(L)'
;MKERLDVLLVKNGLAESREKAKAIIMSGIVYVDGQKEDKAGTTFEETAKLEVRGATLRYVSRGGLKLEKAMTHFGVELSGKVCMDVGASTGGFTDCMLQNGAVKVYAVDVGHGQLAWKLRNDPRVVCMEKTNIRYVTPEDIEEPVEFASIDVSFISLTKVLGPVKELLTENGQIVCLIKPQFEAGREKVGKKGVVREKSTHLEVIEMVISFAVSIGFEVMNLEYSPIKGPEGNIEYLLHLQNHRAGEHFENVSVNPSAVVEAAHGELDK
;
A
#
# COMPACT_ATOMS: atom_id res chain seq x y z
N MET A 1 -31.57 -24.87 12.37
CA MET A 1 -31.22 -24.01 13.54
C MET A 1 -31.01 -22.60 13.03
N LYS A 2 -31.28 -21.55 13.81
CA LYS A 2 -30.98 -20.16 13.42
C LYS A 2 -29.74 -19.66 14.13
N GLU A 3 -28.86 -18.99 13.41
CA GLU A 3 -27.56 -18.51 13.90
C GLU A 3 -27.34 -17.05 13.45
N ARG A 4 -26.51 -16.30 14.18
CA ARG A 4 -26.26 -14.89 13.87
C ARG A 4 -25.47 -14.73 12.57
N LEU A 5 -25.75 -13.68 11.81
CA LEU A 5 -25.09 -13.39 10.54
C LEU A 5 -23.56 -13.28 10.69
N ASP A 6 -23.06 -12.64 11.74
CA ASP A 6 -21.62 -12.56 12.00
C ASP A 6 -20.95 -13.93 12.24
N VAL A 7 -21.66 -14.87 12.85
CA VAL A 7 -21.19 -16.25 13.06
C VAL A 7 -21.30 -17.05 11.77
N LEU A 8 -22.41 -16.92 11.05
CA LEU A 8 -22.65 -17.59 9.78
C LEU A 8 -21.60 -17.22 8.72
N LEU A 9 -21.20 -15.95 8.62
CA LEU A 9 -20.13 -15.53 7.70
C LEU A 9 -18.79 -16.19 8.02
N VAL A 10 -18.43 -16.32 9.31
CA VAL A 10 -17.19 -17.00 9.72
C VAL A 10 -17.26 -18.49 9.42
N LYS A 11 -18.37 -19.14 9.77
CA LYS A 11 -18.61 -20.57 9.56
C LYS A 11 -18.58 -20.97 8.08
N ASN A 12 -19.04 -20.08 7.20
CA ASN A 12 -19.02 -20.28 5.75
C ASN A 12 -17.70 -19.78 5.09
N GLY A 13 -16.70 -19.39 5.86
CA GLY A 13 -15.41 -18.94 5.33
C GLY A 13 -15.44 -17.58 4.61
N LEU A 14 -16.53 -16.82 4.77
CA LEU A 14 -16.72 -15.48 4.19
C LEU A 14 -16.09 -14.37 5.04
N ALA A 15 -15.66 -14.69 6.26
CA ALA A 15 -14.89 -13.82 7.14
C ALA A 15 -13.93 -14.62 8.03
N GLU A 16 -12.71 -14.13 8.26
CA GLU A 16 -11.72 -14.85 9.07
C GLU A 16 -12.01 -14.81 10.59
N SER A 17 -12.78 -13.82 11.06
CA SER A 17 -13.13 -13.66 12.47
C SER A 17 -14.47 -12.95 12.62
N ARG A 18 -15.06 -13.02 13.82
CA ARG A 18 -16.32 -12.32 14.11
C ARG A 18 -16.18 -10.80 14.03
N GLU A 19 -15.05 -10.22 14.45
CA GLU A 19 -14.76 -8.80 14.23
C GLU A 19 -14.75 -8.45 12.73
N LYS A 20 -14.05 -9.22 11.90
CA LYS A 20 -14.01 -8.99 10.45
C LYS A 20 -15.40 -9.17 9.83
N ALA A 21 -16.17 -10.16 10.25
CA ALA A 21 -17.54 -10.36 9.80
C ALA A 21 -18.42 -9.14 10.10
N LYS A 22 -18.34 -8.56 11.30
CA LYS A 22 -19.05 -7.32 11.64
C LYS A 22 -18.64 -6.16 10.73
N ALA A 23 -17.34 -5.97 10.48
CA ALA A 23 -16.85 -4.91 9.60
C ALA A 23 -17.37 -5.07 8.16
N ILE A 24 -17.37 -6.30 7.63
CA ILE A 24 -17.90 -6.64 6.32
C ILE A 24 -19.41 -6.34 6.25
N ILE A 25 -20.19 -6.76 7.25
CA ILE A 25 -21.63 -6.47 7.34
C ILE A 25 -21.88 -4.95 7.39
N MET A 26 -21.16 -4.22 8.24
CA MET A 26 -21.28 -2.77 8.38
C MET A 26 -20.88 -2.01 7.10
N SER A 27 -20.00 -2.57 6.27
CA SER A 27 -19.67 -1.99 4.97
C SER A 27 -20.79 -2.15 3.93
N GLY A 28 -21.87 -2.86 4.26
CA GLY A 28 -23.08 -2.94 3.46
C GLY A 28 -22.90 -3.77 2.19
N ILE A 29 -22.00 -4.74 2.22
CA ILE A 29 -21.70 -5.64 1.10
C ILE A 29 -22.21 -7.07 1.35
N VAL A 30 -22.87 -7.32 2.47
CA VAL A 30 -23.41 -8.64 2.80
C VAL A 30 -24.85 -8.75 2.34
N TYR A 31 -25.16 -9.85 1.68
CA TYR A 31 -26.48 -10.19 1.18
C TYR A 31 -26.88 -11.57 1.71
N VAL A 32 -28.12 -11.68 2.16
CA VAL A 32 -28.74 -12.94 2.58
C VAL A 32 -30.00 -13.14 1.76
N ASP A 33 -30.07 -14.26 1.02
CA ASP A 33 -31.16 -14.56 0.09
C ASP A 33 -31.46 -13.41 -0.90
N GLY A 34 -30.40 -12.71 -1.32
CA GLY A 34 -30.46 -11.58 -2.26
C GLY A 34 -30.82 -10.23 -1.64
N GLN A 35 -31.09 -10.15 -0.34
CA GLN A 35 -31.35 -8.91 0.39
C GLN A 35 -30.11 -8.41 1.12
N LYS A 36 -29.83 -7.11 1.05
CA LYS A 36 -28.69 -6.50 1.74
C LYS A 36 -28.92 -6.44 3.24
N GLU A 37 -27.92 -6.85 4.00
CA GLU A 37 -27.94 -6.88 5.47
C GLU A 37 -26.82 -6.02 6.06
N ASP A 38 -27.16 -5.23 7.07
CA ASP A 38 -26.26 -4.29 7.75
C ASP A 38 -26.13 -4.55 9.26
N LYS A 39 -26.84 -5.56 9.78
CA LYS A 39 -26.88 -5.92 11.21
C LYS A 39 -26.26 -7.28 11.47
N ALA A 40 -25.10 -7.25 12.12
CA ALA A 40 -24.37 -8.45 12.53
C ALA A 40 -25.14 -9.39 13.46
N GLY A 41 -26.06 -8.85 14.26
CA GLY A 41 -26.87 -9.60 15.22
C GLY A 41 -28.11 -10.26 14.64
N THR A 42 -28.48 -9.98 13.38
CA THR A 42 -29.64 -10.61 12.74
C THR A 42 -29.41 -12.10 12.61
N THR A 43 -30.45 -12.90 12.84
CA THR A 43 -30.35 -14.37 12.81
C THR A 43 -31.02 -14.95 11.57
N PHE A 44 -30.35 -15.89 10.93
CA PHE A 44 -30.80 -16.56 9.71
C PHE A 44 -30.73 -18.07 9.87
N GLU A 45 -31.42 -18.80 9.01
CA GLU A 45 -31.25 -20.25 8.93
C GLU A 45 -29.84 -20.57 8.43
N GLU A 46 -29.25 -21.67 8.92
CA GLU A 46 -27.92 -22.11 8.46
C GLU A 46 -27.86 -22.40 6.96
N THR A 47 -29.00 -22.69 6.34
CA THR A 47 -29.15 -22.95 4.89
C THR A 47 -29.40 -21.68 4.06
N ALA A 48 -29.47 -20.50 4.69
CA ALA A 48 -29.68 -19.25 3.97
C ALA A 48 -28.52 -18.99 2.99
N LYS A 49 -28.82 -18.45 1.81
CA LYS A 49 -27.79 -18.16 0.81
C LYS A 49 -27.08 -16.87 1.19
N LEU A 50 -25.85 -16.99 1.67
CA LEU A 50 -24.99 -15.87 2.04
C LEU A 50 -24.13 -15.48 0.83
N GLU A 51 -24.09 -14.19 0.54
CA GLU A 51 -23.28 -13.62 -0.51
C GLU A 51 -22.60 -12.36 0.01
N VAL A 52 -21.28 -12.23 -0.17
CA VAL A 52 -20.55 -10.99 0.11
C VAL A 52 -20.21 -10.38 -1.26
N ARG A 53 -20.90 -9.29 -1.63
CA ARG A 53 -20.78 -8.63 -2.93
C ARG A 53 -19.81 -7.47 -2.88
N GLY A 54 -18.74 -7.57 -3.64
CA GLY A 54 -17.59 -6.71 -3.48
C GLY A 54 -16.48 -7.53 -2.85
N ALA A 55 -15.27 -7.39 -3.38
CA ALA A 55 -14.17 -8.25 -3.04
C ALA A 55 -14.03 -8.34 -1.51
N THR A 56 -14.16 -9.56 -0.96
CA THR A 56 -13.33 -9.92 0.19
C THR A 56 -11.96 -9.36 -0.11
N LEU A 57 -11.43 -8.49 0.77
CA LEU A 57 -10.18 -7.78 0.48
C LEU A 57 -9.18 -8.81 -0.04
N ARG A 58 -8.81 -8.69 -1.32
CA ARG A 58 -7.95 -9.67 -2.02
C ARG A 58 -6.66 -9.90 -1.24
N TYR A 59 -6.24 -8.86 -0.54
CA TYR A 59 -5.07 -8.81 0.32
C TYR A 59 -5.48 -8.69 1.79
N VAL A 60 -4.59 -9.09 2.72
CA VAL A 60 -4.82 -8.98 4.18
C VAL A 60 -5.18 -7.58 4.68
N SER A 61 -4.94 -6.52 3.89
CA SER A 61 -5.36 -5.15 4.18
C SER A 61 -5.68 -4.36 2.91
N ARG A 62 -6.37 -3.22 3.07
CA ARG A 62 -6.67 -2.27 1.98
C ARG A 62 -5.41 -1.70 1.31
N GLY A 63 -4.25 -1.76 1.97
CA GLY A 63 -2.99 -1.28 1.42
C GLY A 63 -2.64 -1.97 0.09
N GLY A 64 -2.91 -3.28 -0.04
CA GLY A 64 -2.58 -4.02 -1.25
C GLY A 64 -3.26 -3.49 -2.52
N LEU A 65 -4.43 -2.83 -2.40
CA LEU A 65 -5.12 -2.18 -3.53
C LEU A 65 -4.30 -1.04 -4.14
N LYS A 66 -3.47 -0.37 -3.34
CA LYS A 66 -2.59 0.71 -3.80
C LYS A 66 -1.50 0.15 -4.73
N LEU A 67 -0.84 -0.92 -4.30
CA LEU A 67 0.18 -1.59 -5.12
C LEU A 67 -0.43 -2.24 -6.36
N GLU A 68 -1.61 -2.84 -6.24
CA GLU A 68 -2.35 -3.40 -7.38
C GLU A 68 -2.67 -2.33 -8.44
N LYS A 69 -3.05 -1.11 -8.02
CA LYS A 69 -3.24 0.01 -8.96
C LYS A 69 -1.94 0.32 -9.70
N ALA A 70 -0.83 0.43 -8.96
CA ALA A 70 0.49 0.68 -9.56
C ALA A 70 0.89 -0.41 -10.55
N MET A 71 0.69 -1.69 -10.23
CA MET A 71 0.95 -2.79 -11.17
C MET A 71 0.14 -2.66 -12.45
N THR A 72 -1.16 -2.38 -12.31
CA THR A 72 -2.08 -2.26 -13.46
C THR A 72 -1.78 -1.05 -14.34
N HIS A 73 -1.41 0.09 -13.75
CA HIS A 73 -1.21 1.35 -14.49
C HIS A 73 0.22 1.53 -14.98
N PHE A 74 1.21 1.02 -14.26
CA PHE A 74 2.63 1.22 -14.56
C PHE A 74 3.28 0.01 -15.24
N GLY A 75 2.59 -1.13 -15.33
CA GLY A 75 3.15 -2.36 -15.88
C GLY A 75 4.24 -2.99 -15.00
N VAL A 76 4.16 -2.80 -13.67
CA VAL A 76 5.12 -3.40 -12.74
C VAL A 76 4.89 -4.91 -12.68
N GLU A 77 5.92 -5.67 -13.07
CA GLU A 77 5.94 -7.13 -12.96
C GLU A 77 6.70 -7.57 -11.70
N LEU A 78 6.11 -8.46 -10.92
CA LEU A 78 6.68 -8.98 -9.65
C LEU A 78 7.02 -10.47 -9.70
N SER A 79 6.63 -11.15 -10.78
CA SER A 79 6.84 -12.59 -10.95
C SER A 79 8.33 -12.90 -10.98
N GLY A 80 8.77 -13.83 -10.13
CA GLY A 80 10.17 -14.25 -10.07
C GLY A 80 11.11 -13.32 -9.31
N LYS A 81 10.61 -12.18 -8.79
CA LYS A 81 11.46 -11.14 -8.19
C LYS A 81 11.66 -11.30 -6.69
N VAL A 82 12.83 -10.88 -6.22
CA VAL A 82 13.09 -10.59 -4.80
C VAL A 82 12.59 -9.18 -4.48
N CYS A 83 11.65 -9.07 -3.56
CA CYS A 83 10.98 -7.82 -3.23
C CYS A 83 11.25 -7.35 -1.80
N MET A 84 11.01 -6.06 -1.55
CA MET A 84 11.01 -5.47 -0.22
C MET A 84 9.76 -4.62 0.00
N ASP A 85 9.13 -4.77 1.17
CA ASP A 85 7.98 -3.99 1.62
C ASP A 85 8.40 -3.11 2.80
N VAL A 86 8.65 -1.83 2.53
CA VAL A 86 9.08 -0.84 3.53
C VAL A 86 7.86 -0.17 4.16
N GLY A 87 7.63 -0.45 5.44
CA GLY A 87 6.40 -0.09 6.15
C GLY A 87 5.32 -1.16 6.02
N ALA A 88 5.72 -2.44 6.09
CA ALA A 88 4.84 -3.58 5.80
C ALA A 88 3.54 -3.59 6.62
N SER A 89 3.57 -3.11 7.87
CA SER A 89 2.43 -3.03 8.77
C SER A 89 1.67 -4.37 8.85
N THR A 90 0.38 -4.42 8.51
CA THR A 90 -0.39 -5.68 8.45
C THR A 90 0.03 -6.61 7.31
N GLY A 91 0.75 -6.10 6.31
CA GLY A 91 1.31 -6.87 5.18
C GLY A 91 0.49 -6.78 3.90
N GLY A 92 -0.26 -5.70 3.66
CA GLY A 92 -1.10 -5.57 2.47
C GLY A 92 -0.31 -5.56 1.16
N PHE A 93 0.84 -4.89 1.14
CA PHE A 93 1.73 -4.85 -0.03
C PHE A 93 2.50 -6.16 -0.16
N THR A 94 3.03 -6.68 0.95
CA THR A 94 3.63 -8.03 1.01
C THR A 94 2.72 -9.10 0.39
N ASP A 95 1.45 -9.17 0.79
CA ASP A 95 0.48 -10.13 0.25
C ASP A 95 0.24 -9.91 -1.26
N CYS A 96 0.17 -8.64 -1.68
CA CYS A 96 0.06 -8.29 -3.10
C CYS A 96 1.27 -8.78 -3.90
N MET A 97 2.49 -8.58 -3.43
CA MET A 97 3.70 -9.09 -4.10
C MET A 97 3.69 -10.62 -4.20
N LEU A 98 3.38 -11.32 -3.10
CA LEU A 98 3.37 -12.79 -3.07
C LEU A 98 2.31 -13.41 -3.98
N GLN A 99 1.12 -12.80 -4.03
CA GLN A 99 0.04 -13.25 -4.92
C GLN A 99 0.36 -13.02 -6.39
N ASN A 100 1.24 -12.06 -6.70
CA ASN A 100 1.69 -11.74 -8.05
C ASN A 100 3.07 -12.31 -8.38
N GLY A 101 3.50 -13.34 -7.67
CA GLY A 101 4.63 -14.20 -8.06
C GLY A 101 6.00 -13.81 -7.51
N ALA A 102 6.08 -12.89 -6.55
CA ALA A 102 7.34 -12.63 -5.86
C ALA A 102 7.85 -13.91 -5.19
N VAL A 103 9.16 -14.18 -5.32
CA VAL A 103 9.80 -15.39 -4.79
C VAL A 103 10.31 -15.20 -3.37
N LYS A 104 10.60 -13.96 -2.99
CA LYS A 104 10.98 -13.56 -1.64
C LYS A 104 10.49 -12.14 -1.36
N VAL A 105 10.05 -11.84 -0.13
CA VAL A 105 9.67 -10.50 0.32
C VAL A 105 10.30 -10.19 1.67
N TYR A 106 11.17 -9.18 1.72
CA TYR A 106 11.65 -8.58 2.97
C TYR A 106 10.58 -7.61 3.51
N ALA A 107 9.84 -8.01 4.54
CA ALA A 107 8.80 -7.19 5.16
C ALA A 107 9.39 -6.37 6.30
N VAL A 108 9.74 -5.11 6.03
CA VAL A 108 10.44 -4.22 6.96
C VAL A 108 9.45 -3.30 7.66
N ASP A 109 9.46 -3.29 9.00
CA ASP A 109 8.65 -2.36 9.77
C ASP A 109 9.32 -1.97 11.10
N VAL A 110 9.11 -0.74 11.54
CA VAL A 110 9.57 -0.24 12.84
C VAL A 110 8.70 -0.74 13.99
N GLY A 111 7.45 -1.12 13.70
CA GLY A 111 6.50 -1.71 14.64
C GLY A 111 6.82 -3.15 15.00
N HIS A 112 5.92 -3.76 15.77
CA HIS A 112 6.06 -5.15 16.22
C HIS A 112 4.71 -5.84 16.32
N GLY A 113 4.66 -7.11 15.91
CA GLY A 113 3.46 -7.93 15.97
C GLY A 113 2.34 -7.49 15.04
N GLN A 114 2.65 -6.73 13.98
CA GLN A 114 1.65 -6.16 13.08
C GLN A 114 1.37 -7.06 11.88
N LEU A 115 2.41 -7.74 11.39
CA LEU A 115 2.30 -8.56 10.18
C LEU A 115 1.32 -9.73 10.39
N ALA A 116 0.38 -9.88 9.46
CA ALA A 116 -0.64 -10.91 9.52
C ALA A 116 -0.04 -12.32 9.67
N TRP A 117 -0.66 -13.15 10.50
CA TRP A 117 -0.13 -14.48 10.86
C TRP A 117 0.18 -15.36 9.65
N LYS A 118 -0.69 -15.35 8.62
CA LYS A 118 -0.46 -16.08 7.37
C LYS A 118 0.84 -15.66 6.69
N LEU A 119 1.12 -14.36 6.61
CA LEU A 119 2.32 -13.83 5.96
C LEU A 119 3.57 -14.09 6.79
N ARG A 120 3.47 -13.94 8.12
CA ARG A 120 4.59 -14.25 9.02
C ARG A 120 5.08 -15.69 8.91
N ASN A 121 4.20 -16.62 8.56
CA ASN A 121 4.51 -18.03 8.40
C ASN A 121 4.70 -18.45 6.93
N ASP A 122 4.60 -17.53 5.95
CA ASP A 122 4.90 -17.84 4.56
C ASP A 122 6.42 -17.96 4.40
N PRO A 123 6.95 -19.09 3.88
CA PRO A 123 8.39 -19.31 3.78
C PRO A 123 9.11 -18.32 2.84
N ARG A 124 8.37 -17.58 2.00
CA ARG A 124 8.91 -16.55 1.13
C ARG A 124 9.06 -15.20 1.82
N VAL A 125 8.53 -15.04 3.03
CA VAL A 125 8.55 -13.76 3.76
C VAL A 125 9.65 -13.75 4.80
N VAL A 126 10.53 -12.75 4.73
CA VAL A 126 11.52 -12.44 5.77
C VAL A 126 10.97 -11.28 6.59
N CYS A 127 10.51 -11.58 7.80
CA CYS A 127 9.91 -10.59 8.70
C CYS A 127 10.99 -9.80 9.44
N MET A 128 11.14 -8.51 9.11
CA MET A 128 12.11 -7.57 9.68
C MET A 128 11.36 -6.50 10.50
N GLU A 129 10.71 -6.93 11.59
CA GLU A 129 10.07 -6.03 12.55
C GLU A 129 11.07 -5.41 13.53
N LYS A 130 10.69 -4.27 14.12
CA LYS A 130 11.58 -3.40 14.93
C LYS A 130 12.81 -2.93 14.16
N THR A 131 12.70 -2.86 12.84
CA THR A 131 13.79 -2.48 11.94
C THR A 131 13.46 -1.16 11.28
N ASN A 132 14.36 -0.19 11.43
CA ASN A 132 14.26 1.07 10.72
C ASN A 132 15.04 0.97 9.41
N ILE A 133 14.33 1.04 8.28
CA ILE A 133 14.91 0.93 6.93
C ILE A 133 16.11 1.86 6.70
N ARG A 134 16.18 2.99 7.40
CA ARG A 134 17.29 3.96 7.28
C ARG A 134 18.65 3.42 7.70
N TYR A 135 18.66 2.32 8.44
CA TYR A 135 19.87 1.71 8.98
C TYR A 135 20.10 0.31 8.43
N VAL A 136 19.25 -0.16 7.51
CA VAL A 136 19.44 -1.44 6.83
C VAL A 136 20.50 -1.26 5.75
N THR A 137 21.44 -2.18 5.72
CA THR A 137 22.56 -2.23 4.79
C THR A 137 22.46 -3.47 3.90
N PRO A 138 23.17 -3.52 2.76
CA PRO A 138 23.20 -4.71 1.91
C PRO A 138 23.64 -5.97 2.65
N GLU A 139 24.46 -5.85 3.70
CA GLU A 139 24.91 -6.95 4.54
C GLU A 139 23.81 -7.52 5.45
N ASP A 140 22.73 -6.78 5.70
CA ASP A 140 21.58 -7.22 6.50
C ASP A 140 20.59 -8.08 5.69
N ILE A 141 20.74 -8.15 4.36
CA ILE A 141 19.90 -8.93 3.46
C ILE A 141 20.71 -9.96 2.67
N GLU A 142 20.16 -11.15 2.50
CA GLU A 142 20.85 -12.25 1.80
C GLU A 142 20.88 -12.07 0.28
N GLU A 143 19.82 -11.49 -0.28
CA GLU A 143 19.62 -11.34 -1.71
C GLU A 143 19.28 -9.88 -2.04
N PRO A 144 19.89 -9.29 -3.07
CA PRO A 144 19.61 -7.91 -3.46
C PRO A 144 18.17 -7.77 -3.97
N VAL A 145 17.59 -6.60 -3.76
CA VAL A 145 16.17 -6.36 -4.05
C VAL A 145 15.99 -5.92 -5.51
N GLU A 146 15.05 -6.52 -6.22
CA GLU A 146 14.69 -6.13 -7.60
C GLU A 146 13.48 -5.19 -7.63
N PHE A 147 12.64 -5.25 -6.60
CA PHE A 147 11.49 -4.37 -6.44
C PHE A 147 11.26 -3.97 -4.99
N ALA A 148 11.09 -2.67 -4.71
CA ALA A 148 10.70 -2.20 -3.39
C ALA A 148 9.38 -1.44 -3.42
N SER A 149 8.52 -1.67 -2.41
CA SER A 149 7.44 -0.74 -2.10
C SER A 149 7.74 0.08 -0.86
N ILE A 150 7.28 1.33 -0.83
CA ILE A 150 7.44 2.21 0.33
C ILE A 150 6.09 2.82 0.71
N ASP A 151 5.50 2.36 1.82
CA ASP A 151 4.24 2.89 2.40
C ASP A 151 4.45 3.28 3.88
N VAL A 152 5.37 4.19 4.12
CA VAL A 152 5.72 4.66 5.48
C VAL A 152 4.85 5.82 5.96
N SER A 153 4.77 6.02 7.27
CA SER A 153 4.05 7.13 7.90
C SER A 153 4.97 7.88 8.87
N PHE A 154 4.69 9.16 9.13
CA PHE A 154 5.47 10.02 10.04
C PHE A 154 6.95 10.24 9.65
N ILE A 155 7.30 9.97 8.39
CA ILE A 155 8.62 10.20 7.84
C ILE A 155 8.49 10.60 6.37
N SER A 156 9.38 11.49 5.92
CA SER A 156 9.51 11.88 4.52
C SER A 156 10.24 10.82 3.70
N LEU A 157 9.81 10.61 2.46
CA LEU A 157 10.48 9.78 1.45
C LEU A 157 11.92 10.23 1.21
N THR A 158 12.23 11.52 1.40
CA THR A 158 13.61 12.05 1.28
C THR A 158 14.59 11.42 2.27
N LYS A 159 14.10 10.79 3.34
CA LYS A 159 14.92 10.07 4.32
C LYS A 159 14.98 8.57 4.08
N VAL A 160 14.13 8.04 3.20
CA VAL A 160 13.96 6.59 2.98
C VAL A 160 14.48 6.16 1.62
N LEU A 161 14.31 6.98 0.57
CA LEU A 161 14.69 6.62 -0.80
C LEU A 161 16.20 6.34 -0.95
N GLY A 162 17.06 7.10 -0.27
CA GLY A 162 18.51 6.87 -0.29
C GLY A 162 18.89 5.48 0.24
N PRO A 163 18.56 5.15 1.51
CA PRO A 163 18.79 3.81 2.04
C PRO A 163 18.21 2.67 1.19
N VAL A 164 16.98 2.83 0.65
CA VAL A 164 16.37 1.80 -0.22
C VAL A 164 17.12 1.65 -1.55
N LYS A 165 17.66 2.75 -2.11
CA LYS A 165 18.47 2.73 -3.33
C LYS A 165 19.68 1.80 -3.20
N GLU A 166 20.36 1.83 -2.06
CA GLU A 166 21.54 1.00 -1.80
C GLU A 166 21.24 -0.50 -1.71
N LEU A 167 19.99 -0.86 -1.41
CA LEU A 167 19.53 -2.25 -1.30
C LEU A 167 19.01 -2.81 -2.63
N LEU A 168 18.78 -1.93 -3.62
CA LEU A 168 18.28 -2.31 -4.92
C LEU A 168 19.41 -2.76 -5.85
N THR A 169 19.08 -3.76 -6.67
CA THR A 169 19.83 -4.10 -7.87
C THR A 169 19.89 -2.92 -8.84
N GLU A 170 20.83 -3.02 -9.78
CA GLU A 170 20.79 -2.23 -11.00
C GLU A 170 19.49 -2.51 -11.76
N ASN A 171 18.81 -1.46 -12.24
CA ASN A 171 17.47 -1.54 -12.85
C ASN A 171 16.35 -1.94 -11.88
N GLY A 172 16.63 -2.06 -10.57
CA GLY A 172 15.62 -2.29 -9.56
C GLY A 172 14.58 -1.18 -9.52
N GLN A 173 13.32 -1.52 -9.26
CA GLN A 173 12.19 -0.59 -9.31
C GLN A 173 11.63 -0.28 -7.93
N ILE A 174 11.04 0.91 -7.77
CA ILE A 174 10.32 1.32 -6.56
C ILE A 174 8.91 1.78 -6.92
N VAL A 175 7.93 1.34 -6.14
CA VAL A 175 6.64 2.06 -6.02
C VAL A 175 6.54 2.64 -4.62
N CYS A 176 6.55 3.96 -4.49
CA CYS A 176 6.44 4.65 -3.22
C CYS A 176 5.18 5.52 -3.11
N LEU A 177 4.67 5.63 -1.88
CA LEU A 177 3.53 6.45 -1.53
C LEU A 177 3.98 7.84 -1.10
N ILE A 178 3.68 8.85 -1.91
CA ILE A 178 3.79 10.24 -1.53
C ILE A 178 2.56 10.59 -0.69
N LYS A 179 2.79 10.95 0.56
CA LYS A 179 1.76 11.32 1.53
C LYS A 179 1.92 12.79 1.91
N PRO A 180 1.17 13.73 1.30
CA PRO A 180 1.34 15.16 1.55
C PRO A 180 1.42 15.55 3.02
N GLN A 181 0.65 14.89 3.89
CA GLN A 181 0.64 15.15 5.33
C GLN A 181 1.95 14.83 6.08
N PHE A 182 2.85 14.03 5.49
CA PHE A 182 4.15 13.69 6.08
C PHE A 182 5.34 14.34 5.35
N GLU A 183 5.07 14.98 4.22
CA GLU A 183 6.06 15.67 3.39
C GLU A 183 5.97 17.19 3.51
N ALA A 184 4.76 17.72 3.63
CA ALA A 184 4.52 19.16 3.72
C ALA A 184 5.02 19.73 5.06
N GLY A 185 5.43 21.01 5.03
CA GLY A 185 5.75 21.77 6.23
C GLY A 185 4.55 21.84 7.20
N ARG A 186 4.84 21.92 8.50
CA ARG A 186 3.84 21.86 9.58
C ARG A 186 2.74 22.93 9.42
N GLU A 187 3.07 24.07 8.84
CA GLU A 187 2.17 25.19 8.55
C GLU A 187 1.14 24.90 7.45
N LYS A 188 1.40 23.92 6.57
CA LYS A 188 0.52 23.53 5.46
C LYS A 188 -0.37 22.34 5.80
N VAL A 189 -0.20 21.75 6.98
CA VAL A 189 -1.00 20.63 7.47
C VAL A 189 -2.17 21.16 8.30
N GLY A 190 -3.39 20.95 7.78
CA GLY A 190 -4.61 21.46 8.39
C GLY A 190 -5.09 20.68 9.62
N LYS A 191 -6.32 20.99 10.07
CA LYS A 191 -6.96 20.29 11.18
C LYS A 191 -7.01 18.78 10.90
N LYS A 192 -6.80 17.98 11.96
CA LYS A 192 -6.73 16.51 11.92
C LYS A 192 -5.59 15.94 11.03
N GLY A 193 -4.58 16.73 10.70
CA GLY A 193 -3.47 16.24 9.89
C GLY A 193 -3.82 16.08 8.41
N VAL A 194 -4.79 16.84 7.90
CA VAL A 194 -5.26 16.74 6.51
C VAL A 194 -4.73 17.89 5.68
N VAL A 195 -4.09 17.58 4.56
CA VAL A 195 -3.71 18.54 3.52
C VAL A 195 -4.85 18.61 2.50
N ARG A 196 -5.33 19.82 2.20
CA ARG A 196 -6.48 20.06 1.31
C ARG A 196 -6.15 20.89 0.08
N GLU A 197 -5.17 21.77 0.21
CA GLU A 197 -4.80 22.69 -0.86
C GLU A 197 -4.07 21.93 -1.97
N LYS A 198 -4.62 21.96 -3.19
CA LYS A 198 -4.02 21.34 -4.38
C LYS A 198 -2.58 21.80 -4.62
N SER A 199 -2.31 23.08 -4.37
CA SER A 199 -0.98 23.67 -4.51
C SER A 199 0.05 23.00 -3.59
N THR A 200 -0.33 22.68 -2.34
CA THR A 200 0.54 21.94 -1.42
C THR A 200 0.81 20.52 -1.89
N HIS A 201 -0.19 19.85 -2.48
CA HIS A 201 -0.01 18.50 -3.03
C HIS A 201 0.98 18.52 -4.20
N LEU A 202 0.81 19.48 -5.11
CA LEU A 202 1.71 19.69 -6.25
C LEU A 202 3.15 19.95 -5.78
N GLU A 203 3.34 20.88 -4.86
CA GLU A 203 4.65 21.23 -4.31
C GLU A 203 5.36 20.02 -3.68
N VAL A 204 4.62 19.22 -2.89
CA VAL A 204 5.17 18.01 -2.27
C VAL A 204 5.61 16.99 -3.33
N ILE A 205 4.79 16.77 -4.36
CA ILE A 205 5.12 15.81 -5.42
C ILE A 205 6.37 16.26 -6.17
N GLU A 206 6.45 17.54 -6.55
CA GLU A 206 7.61 18.12 -7.24
C GLU A 206 8.88 18.03 -6.38
N MET A 207 8.78 18.31 -5.08
CA MET A 207 9.88 18.17 -4.13
C MET A 207 10.40 16.72 -4.08
N VAL A 208 9.51 15.73 -3.95
CA VAL A 208 9.90 14.31 -3.88
C VAL A 208 10.51 13.85 -5.20
N ILE A 209 9.93 14.24 -6.34
CA ILE A 209 10.46 13.96 -7.68
C ILE A 209 11.87 14.54 -7.83
N SER A 210 12.05 15.81 -7.50
CA SER A 210 13.34 16.50 -7.58
C SER A 210 14.40 15.82 -6.74
N PHE A 211 14.04 15.42 -5.51
CA PHE A 211 14.94 14.67 -4.64
C PHE A 211 15.30 13.30 -5.24
N ALA A 212 14.32 12.52 -5.72
CA ALA A 212 14.55 11.21 -6.33
C ALA A 212 15.52 11.30 -7.52
N VAL A 213 15.33 12.29 -8.40
CA VAL A 213 16.23 12.56 -9.54
C VAL A 213 17.63 12.96 -9.05
N SER A 214 17.73 13.80 -8.01
CA SER A 214 19.02 14.24 -7.46
C SER A 214 19.89 13.10 -6.93
N ILE A 215 19.27 11.99 -6.51
CA ILE A 215 19.95 10.78 -6.03
C ILE A 215 20.04 9.69 -7.12
N GLY A 216 19.74 10.04 -8.38
CA GLY A 216 19.93 9.18 -9.55
C GLY A 216 18.83 8.13 -9.77
N PHE A 217 17.59 8.40 -9.38
CA PHE A 217 16.44 7.63 -9.86
C PHE A 217 15.89 8.24 -11.14
N GLU A 218 15.43 7.40 -12.06
CA GLU A 218 14.54 7.81 -13.15
C GLU A 218 13.09 7.79 -12.65
N VAL A 219 12.31 8.82 -13.02
CA VAL A 219 10.88 8.89 -12.71
C VAL A 219 10.09 8.30 -13.87
N MET A 220 9.53 7.13 -13.66
CA MET A 220 8.84 6.37 -14.70
C MET A 220 7.38 6.78 -14.83
N ASN A 221 6.65 6.84 -13.72
CA ASN A 221 5.21 7.14 -13.69
C ASN A 221 4.79 7.81 -12.38
N LEU A 222 3.66 8.51 -12.43
CA LEU A 222 3.00 9.14 -11.29
C LEU A 222 1.48 8.97 -11.42
N GLU A 223 0.82 8.60 -10.33
CA GLU A 223 -0.63 8.43 -10.27
C GLU A 223 -1.15 8.72 -8.85
N TYR A 224 -2.45 8.90 -8.63
CA TYR A 224 -3.02 8.93 -7.27
C TYR A 224 -3.41 7.54 -6.76
N SER A 225 -3.31 7.33 -5.45
CA SER A 225 -3.79 6.12 -4.77
C SER A 225 -5.31 5.93 -4.99
N PRO A 226 -5.79 4.69 -5.22
CA PRO A 226 -7.23 4.43 -5.41
C PRO A 226 -8.07 4.69 -4.15
N ILE A 227 -7.41 4.80 -2.99
CA ILE A 227 -8.05 5.03 -1.71
C ILE A 227 -7.35 6.17 -0.97
N LYS A 228 -8.12 6.93 -0.20
CA LYS A 228 -7.58 7.93 0.73
C LYS A 228 -6.91 7.26 1.93
N GLY A 229 -5.96 7.95 2.54
CA GLY A 229 -5.42 7.59 3.84
C GLY A 229 -6.51 7.62 4.94
N PRO A 230 -6.24 7.06 6.13
CA PRO A 230 -7.26 6.89 7.19
C PRO A 230 -7.99 8.18 7.59
N GLU A 231 -7.27 9.30 7.65
CA GLU A 231 -7.82 10.64 7.98
C GLU A 231 -8.40 11.38 6.76
N GLY A 232 -8.45 10.73 5.59
CA GLY A 232 -8.99 11.31 4.37
C GLY A 232 -7.98 12.09 3.53
N ASN A 233 -6.68 11.93 3.75
CA ASN A 233 -5.66 12.49 2.87
C ASN A 233 -5.65 11.78 1.51
N ILE A 234 -5.57 12.54 0.41
CA ILE A 234 -5.21 12.00 -0.90
C ILE A 234 -3.72 11.65 -0.86
N GLU A 235 -3.38 10.48 -1.38
CA GLU A 235 -2.00 9.97 -1.45
C GLU A 235 -1.67 9.68 -2.92
N TYR A 236 -0.38 9.69 -3.28
CA TYR A 236 0.07 9.50 -4.66
C TYR A 236 1.05 8.33 -4.75
N LEU A 237 1.05 7.65 -5.89
CA LEU A 237 1.92 6.55 -6.27
C LEU A 237 3.00 7.11 -7.20
N LEU A 238 4.26 6.99 -6.82
CA LEU A 238 5.41 7.34 -7.65
C LEU A 238 6.17 6.06 -8.00
N HIS A 239 6.42 5.86 -9.30
CA HIS A 239 7.20 4.75 -9.82
C HIS A 239 8.59 5.24 -10.23
N LEU A 240 9.61 4.67 -9.62
CA LEU A 240 11.01 5.00 -9.85
C LEU A 240 11.79 3.80 -10.35
N GLN A 241 12.82 4.04 -11.17
CA GLN A 241 13.79 3.02 -11.57
C GLN A 241 15.20 3.41 -11.15
N ASN A 242 15.89 2.47 -10.53
CA ASN A 242 17.29 2.59 -10.15
C ASN A 242 18.18 2.35 -11.36
N HIS A 243 19.25 3.12 -11.49
CA HIS A 243 20.21 3.01 -12.58
C HIS A 243 21.63 2.97 -12.03
N ARG A 244 22.59 2.59 -12.88
CA ARG A 244 24.01 2.65 -12.52
C ARG A 244 24.41 4.07 -12.13
N ALA A 245 25.35 4.16 -11.19
CA ALA A 245 25.92 5.43 -10.78
C ALA A 245 26.50 6.19 -11.99
N GLY A 246 26.05 7.44 -12.17
CA GLY A 246 26.51 8.35 -13.24
C GLY A 246 25.51 8.57 -14.38
N GLU A 247 24.40 7.82 -14.42
CA GLU A 247 23.29 8.11 -15.34
C GLU A 247 22.34 9.16 -14.74
N HIS A 248 22.06 10.20 -15.52
CA HIS A 248 21.18 11.30 -15.12
C HIS A 248 19.97 11.39 -16.05
N PHE A 249 18.78 11.34 -15.44
CA PHE A 249 17.50 11.41 -16.14
C PHE A 249 16.81 12.72 -15.78
N GLU A 250 17.11 13.77 -16.56
CA GLU A 250 16.52 15.10 -16.34
C GLU A 250 15.09 15.20 -16.91
N ASN A 251 14.72 14.34 -17.86
CA ASN A 251 13.38 14.33 -18.44
C ASN A 251 12.40 13.55 -17.57
N VAL A 252 11.67 14.30 -16.74
CA VAL A 252 10.51 13.79 -16.01
C VAL A 252 9.30 13.82 -16.97
N SER A 253 8.86 12.65 -17.43
CA SER A 253 7.75 12.51 -18.40
C SER A 253 6.36 12.63 -17.77
N VAL A 254 6.28 12.75 -16.44
CA VAL A 254 5.01 12.81 -15.70
C VAL A 254 4.48 14.23 -15.59
N ASN A 255 3.16 14.37 -15.38
CA ASN A 255 2.49 15.67 -15.18
C ASN A 255 1.83 15.73 -13.78
N PRO A 256 2.55 16.20 -12.75
CA PRO A 256 2.03 16.30 -11.39
C PRO A 256 0.74 17.12 -11.28
N SER A 257 0.63 18.23 -12.02
CA SER A 257 -0.55 19.09 -11.98
C SER A 257 -1.81 18.35 -12.47
N ALA A 258 -1.71 17.61 -13.58
CA ALA A 258 -2.83 16.82 -14.09
C ALA A 258 -3.25 15.70 -13.12
N VAL A 259 -2.30 15.01 -12.49
CA VAL A 259 -2.57 13.96 -11.51
C VAL A 259 -3.25 14.52 -10.26
N VAL A 260 -2.80 15.67 -9.74
CA VAL A 260 -3.43 16.34 -8.61
C VAL A 260 -4.87 16.74 -8.94
N GLU A 261 -5.10 17.34 -10.11
CA GLU A 261 -6.45 17.71 -10.56
C GLU A 261 -7.39 16.50 -10.66
N ALA A 262 -6.93 15.40 -11.27
CA ALA A 262 -7.69 14.15 -11.37
C ALA A 262 -8.03 13.58 -9.99
N ALA A 263 -7.05 13.52 -9.08
CA ALA A 263 -7.22 12.97 -7.74
C ALA A 263 -8.30 13.73 -6.94
N HIS A 264 -8.25 15.06 -6.96
CA HIS A 264 -9.25 15.89 -6.29
C HIS A 264 -10.63 15.79 -6.97
N GLY A 265 -10.66 15.72 -8.31
CA GLY A 265 -11.91 15.58 -9.07
C GLY A 265 -12.63 14.25 -8.83
N GLU A 266 -11.91 13.18 -8.52
CA GLU A 266 -12.50 11.87 -8.24
C GLU A 266 -12.76 11.63 -6.75
N LEU A 267 -11.80 11.97 -5.88
CA LEU A 267 -11.83 11.54 -4.49
C LEU A 267 -12.49 12.54 -3.53
N ASP A 268 -12.62 13.82 -3.87
CA ASP A 268 -13.31 14.83 -3.04
C ASP A 268 -14.82 14.94 -3.29
N LYS A 269 -15.39 14.02 -4.08
CA LYS A 269 -16.84 13.89 -4.29
C LYS A 269 -17.57 13.29 -3.10
#